data_AF-A0A957KRQ5-F1
#
_entry.id   AF-A0A957KRQ5-F1
#
_cell.length_a   1.000
_cell.length_b   1.000
_cell.length_c   1.000
_cell.angle_alpha   90.00
_cell.angle_beta   90.00
_cell.angle_gamma   90.00
#
_symmetry.space_group_name_H-M   'P 1'
#
loop_
_entity.id
_entity.type
_entity.pdbx_description
1 polymer ?
#
loop_
_entity_poly.entity_id
_entity_poly.type
_entity_poly.pdbx_seq_one_letter_code
_entity_poly.pdbx_strand_id
1 'polypeptide(L)'
;STPEEVIALAQGGEEAFIPLLTKASFLPSVNPVDSGAERWFYVDLRTGVFVVDAAEHVEGMPGAGAVHLNAVFTADEIVGTTEPVADVAVDMVDFAYTMPDEIPAGPQLWEFTNNGEQWHMMFVVDLQEGAGAEDVMAFLGDPAMAPAGPPPFEFAPDAGIPPIGVGERAWLEFSLAPGEYLVGCPIPDVAAIFAGEMPLSHMEHGMMKMVTVVE
;
A
#
# COMPACT_ATOMS: atom_id res chain seq x y z
N SER A 1 19.80 5.44 -7.11
CA SER A 1 20.55 5.56 -5.85
C SER A 1 21.56 4.44 -5.78
N THR A 2 22.56 4.49 -4.90
CA THR A 2 23.40 3.30 -4.65
C THR A 2 22.78 2.45 -3.52
N PRO A 3 23.05 1.13 -3.47
CA PRO A 3 22.61 0.30 -2.35
C PRO A 3 23.10 0.81 -0.99
N GLU A 4 24.32 1.36 -0.91
CA GLU A 4 24.87 1.88 0.34
C GLU A 4 24.09 3.10 0.86
N GLU A 5 23.69 4.01 -0.02
CA GLU A 5 22.84 5.15 0.33
C GLU A 5 21.48 4.68 0.89
N VAL A 6 20.89 3.68 0.24
CA VAL A 6 19.58 3.13 0.63
C VAL A 6 19.67 2.40 1.97
N ILE A 7 20.72 1.61 2.21
CA ILE A 7 20.95 0.95 3.50
C ILE A 7 21.08 1.99 4.62
N ALA A 8 21.84 3.06 4.40
CA ALA A 8 22.00 4.12 5.38
C ALA A 8 20.67 4.81 5.72
N LEU A 9 19.81 5.04 4.72
CA LEU A 9 18.48 5.60 4.92
C LEU A 9 17.52 4.62 5.61
N ALA A 10 17.52 3.35 5.24
CA ALA A 10 16.72 2.30 5.89
C ALA A 10 17.05 2.12 7.37
N GLN A 11 18.27 2.46 7.79
CA GLN A 11 18.70 2.44 9.18
C GLN A 11 18.47 3.77 9.92
N GLY A 12 18.02 4.82 9.23
CA GLY A 12 17.94 6.19 9.73
C GLY A 12 16.67 6.52 10.55
N GLY A 13 15.76 5.58 10.74
CA GLY A 13 14.51 5.79 11.48
C GLY A 13 13.49 6.65 10.74
N GLU A 14 12.54 7.23 11.48
CA GLU A 14 11.35 7.92 10.93
C GLU A 14 11.71 9.10 10.01
N GLU A 15 12.69 9.92 10.38
CA GLU A 15 13.14 11.06 9.57
C GLU A 15 13.75 10.65 8.22
N ALA A 16 14.24 9.40 8.12
CA ALA A 16 14.83 8.88 6.90
C ALA A 16 13.82 8.18 5.99
N PHE A 17 12.58 7.93 6.45
CA PHE A 17 11.57 7.22 5.68
C PHE A 17 11.20 7.95 4.39
N ILE A 18 10.89 9.25 4.46
CA ILE A 18 10.57 10.04 3.26
C ILE A 18 11.76 10.08 2.28
N PRO A 19 13.00 10.41 2.71
CA PRO A 19 14.17 10.28 1.84
C PRO A 19 14.36 8.88 1.26
N LEU A 20 14.16 7.82 2.04
CA LEU A 20 14.32 6.42 1.60
C LEU A 20 13.38 6.09 0.45
N LEU A 21 12.11 6.49 0.57
CA LEU A 21 11.13 6.33 -0.50
C LEU A 21 11.66 6.94 -1.81
N THR A 22 12.26 8.14 -1.77
CA THR A 22 12.81 8.80 -3.00
C THR A 22 13.97 8.06 -3.66
N LYS A 23 14.56 7.08 -2.97
CA LYS A 23 15.80 6.44 -3.37
C LYS A 23 15.65 4.98 -3.73
N ALA A 24 14.59 4.32 -3.26
CA ALA A 24 14.36 2.93 -3.54
C ALA A 24 12.87 2.59 -3.56
N SER A 25 12.60 1.52 -4.27
CA SER A 25 11.32 0.87 -4.33
C SER A 25 11.17 -0.15 -3.21
N PHE A 26 10.01 -0.19 -2.58
CA PHE A 26 9.72 -1.23 -1.59
C PHE A 26 9.07 -2.41 -2.27
N LEU A 27 9.58 -3.61 -2.01
CA LEU A 27 8.87 -4.81 -2.45
C LEU A 27 7.57 -4.96 -1.65
N PRO A 28 6.49 -5.41 -2.31
CA PRO A 28 5.31 -5.90 -1.62
C PRO A 28 5.67 -6.93 -0.53
N SER A 29 4.88 -6.93 0.53
CA SER A 29 5.01 -7.87 1.64
C SER A 29 3.70 -8.60 1.86
N VAL A 30 3.79 -9.86 2.28
CA VAL A 30 2.63 -10.76 2.53
C VAL A 30 2.51 -11.14 4.01
N ASN A 31 2.91 -10.24 4.91
CA ASN A 31 2.91 -10.48 6.35
C ASN A 31 1.51 -10.24 6.97
N PRO A 32 0.99 -11.13 7.84
CA PRO A 32 1.59 -12.39 8.29
C PRO A 32 1.40 -13.58 7.37
N VAL A 33 2.45 -14.39 7.27
CA VAL A 33 2.39 -15.76 6.75
C VAL A 33 2.45 -16.71 7.95
N ASP A 34 1.34 -17.42 8.19
CA ASP A 34 1.27 -18.39 9.27
C ASP A 34 2.34 -19.49 9.14
N SER A 35 2.70 -20.09 10.28
CA SER A 35 3.67 -21.19 10.31
C SER A 35 3.24 -22.35 9.40
N GLY A 36 3.98 -22.56 8.31
CA GLY A 36 3.71 -23.61 7.32
C GLY A 36 2.73 -23.21 6.22
N ALA A 37 2.24 -21.97 6.22
CA ALA A 37 1.50 -21.38 5.12
C ALA A 37 2.46 -20.83 4.06
N GLU A 38 1.93 -20.66 2.85
CA GLU A 38 2.61 -20.04 1.73
C GLU A 38 1.70 -18.96 1.15
N ARG A 39 2.29 -17.87 0.68
CA ARG A 39 1.59 -16.82 -0.07
C ARG A 39 2.44 -16.38 -1.25
N TRP A 40 1.77 -15.97 -2.30
CA TRP A 40 2.41 -15.54 -3.54
C TRP A 40 2.11 -14.07 -3.80
N PHE A 41 3.12 -13.39 -4.29
CA PHE A 41 3.00 -12.09 -4.94
C PHE A 41 3.98 -12.07 -6.11
N TYR A 42 3.69 -11.24 -7.09
CA TYR A 42 4.56 -11.04 -8.24
C TYR A 42 4.94 -9.57 -8.29
N VAL A 43 6.18 -9.28 -8.67
CA VAL A 43 6.67 -7.91 -8.80
C VAL A 43 7.30 -7.75 -10.17
N ASP A 44 6.96 -6.66 -10.85
CA ASP A 44 7.69 -6.22 -12.04
C ASP A 44 9.00 -5.57 -11.57
N LEU A 45 10.04 -6.39 -11.41
CA LEU A 45 11.40 -5.90 -11.15
C LEU A 45 11.94 -5.28 -12.43
N ARG A 46 11.55 -4.02 -12.66
CA ARG A 46 12.14 -3.15 -13.67
C ARG A 46 13.59 -2.85 -13.30
N THR A 47 14.18 -1.80 -13.85
CA THR A 47 15.52 -1.38 -13.44
C THR A 47 15.47 -0.43 -12.25
N GLY A 48 16.22 -0.70 -11.18
CA GLY A 48 16.18 0.13 -9.98
C GLY A 48 16.90 -0.45 -8.78
N VAL A 49 16.76 0.25 -7.64
CA VAL A 49 17.19 -0.23 -6.33
C VAL A 49 15.94 -0.60 -5.54
N PHE A 50 15.93 -1.80 -4.99
CA PHE A 50 14.80 -2.36 -4.27
C PHE A 50 15.19 -2.65 -2.82
N VAL A 51 14.24 -2.42 -1.92
CA VAL A 51 14.31 -2.74 -0.49
C VAL A 51 13.30 -3.82 -0.18
N VAL A 52 13.77 -4.89 0.47
CA VAL A 52 12.92 -5.83 1.19
C VAL A 52 12.96 -5.41 2.64
N ASP A 53 11.83 -4.97 3.18
CA ASP A 53 11.68 -4.59 4.58
C ASP A 53 10.89 -5.66 5.34
N ALA A 54 11.36 -5.99 6.54
CA ALA A 54 10.67 -6.88 7.45
C ALA A 54 10.83 -6.37 8.89
N ALA A 55 9.72 -6.07 9.55
CA ALA A 55 9.71 -5.84 10.99
C ALA A 55 9.57 -7.16 11.76
N GLU A 56 9.94 -7.16 13.05
CA GLU A 56 9.54 -8.25 13.95
C GLU A 56 8.02 -8.44 13.91
N HIS A 57 7.58 -9.70 13.95
CA HIS A 57 6.15 -10.00 13.97
C HIS A 57 5.52 -9.46 15.25
N VAL A 58 4.53 -8.59 15.08
CA VAL A 58 3.70 -8.03 16.15
C VAL A 58 2.23 -8.16 15.74
N GLU A 59 1.33 -8.24 16.71
CA GLU A 59 -0.10 -8.06 16.44
C GLU A 59 -0.33 -6.57 16.10
N GLY A 60 -0.73 -6.31 14.85
CA GLY A 60 -0.99 -4.95 14.33
C GLY A 60 0.20 -4.33 13.57
N MET A 61 0.14 -3.02 13.37
CA MET A 61 1.20 -2.26 12.70
C MET A 61 2.41 -2.10 13.64
N PRO A 62 3.65 -2.32 13.18
CA PRO A 62 4.85 -2.03 13.96
C PRO A 62 4.83 -0.58 14.48
N GLY A 63 5.07 -0.40 15.79
CA GLY A 63 5.13 0.92 16.39
C GLY A 63 6.37 1.71 15.95
N ALA A 64 6.33 3.04 16.12
CA ALA A 64 7.48 3.90 15.84
C ALA A 64 8.74 3.41 16.58
N GLY A 65 9.84 3.23 15.83
CA GLY A 65 11.11 2.71 16.35
C GLY A 65 11.21 1.18 16.44
N ALA A 66 10.28 0.44 15.81
CA ALA A 66 10.43 -1.01 15.62
C ALA A 66 11.77 -1.35 14.93
N VAL A 67 12.30 -2.55 15.22
CA VAL A 67 13.50 -3.02 14.54
C VAL A 67 13.10 -3.59 13.19
N HIS A 68 13.70 -3.04 12.14
CA HIS A 68 13.51 -3.48 10.76
C HIS A 68 14.75 -4.20 10.26
N LEU A 69 14.54 -5.37 9.66
CA LEU A 69 15.51 -6.10 8.85
C LEU A 69 15.32 -5.68 7.39
N ASN A 70 16.39 -5.15 6.81
CA ASN A 70 16.38 -4.67 5.44
C ASN A 70 17.36 -5.47 4.58
N ALA A 71 16.91 -5.92 3.41
CA ALA A 71 17.79 -6.36 2.34
C ALA A 71 17.66 -5.39 1.16
N VAL A 72 18.79 -5.05 0.54
CA VAL A 72 18.83 -4.11 -0.59
C VAL A 72 19.51 -4.76 -1.76
N PHE A 73 18.91 -4.66 -2.95
CA PHE A 73 19.47 -5.19 -4.18
C PHE A 73 19.17 -4.27 -5.37
N THR A 74 19.91 -4.47 -6.46
CA THR A 74 19.67 -3.78 -7.73
C THR A 74 19.12 -4.77 -8.75
N ALA A 75 18.21 -4.29 -9.59
CA ALA A 75 17.89 -4.94 -10.85
C ALA A 75 18.41 -4.01 -11.97
N ASP A 76 19.36 -4.51 -12.75
CA ASP A 76 20.08 -3.70 -13.75
C ASP A 76 19.49 -3.85 -15.16
N GLU A 77 18.78 -4.94 -15.41
CA GLU A 77 18.12 -5.23 -16.67
C GLU A 77 16.79 -5.97 -16.46
N ILE A 78 15.84 -5.75 -17.37
CA ILE A 78 14.56 -6.47 -17.38
C ILE A 78 14.78 -7.85 -17.99
N VAL A 79 14.48 -8.89 -17.22
CA VAL A 79 14.59 -10.30 -17.64
C VAL A 79 13.25 -11.01 -17.58
N GLY A 80 12.84 -11.61 -18.71
CA GLY A 80 11.51 -12.19 -18.85
C GLY A 80 10.43 -11.10 -19.03
N THR A 81 9.45 -11.37 -19.88
CA THR A 81 8.37 -10.41 -20.19
C THR A 81 6.98 -11.05 -20.09
N THR A 82 6.89 -12.25 -19.50
CA THR A 82 5.62 -12.93 -19.32
C THR A 82 5.03 -12.45 -18.00
N GLU A 83 4.00 -11.63 -18.10
CA GLU A 83 3.28 -11.10 -16.94
C GLU A 83 2.14 -12.06 -16.55
N PRO A 84 1.78 -12.14 -15.24
CA PRO A 84 0.57 -12.80 -14.82
C PRO A 84 -0.67 -12.15 -15.47
N VAL A 85 -1.71 -12.96 -15.72
CA VAL A 85 -3.01 -12.44 -16.12
C VAL A 85 -3.80 -12.12 -14.86
N ALA A 86 -4.11 -10.84 -14.64
CA ALA A 86 -4.89 -10.39 -13.50
C ALA A 86 -6.40 -10.45 -13.77
N ASP A 87 -7.17 -10.69 -12.72
CA ASP A 87 -8.63 -10.63 -12.72
C ASP A 87 -9.14 -9.19 -12.52
N VAL A 88 -8.40 -8.40 -11.72
CA VAL A 88 -8.69 -6.99 -11.43
C VAL A 88 -7.44 -6.16 -11.73
N ALA A 89 -7.64 -5.04 -12.42
CA ALA A 89 -6.60 -4.04 -12.64
C ALA A 89 -6.92 -2.78 -11.83
N VAL A 90 -5.92 -2.31 -11.08
CA VAL A 90 -5.93 -1.09 -10.28
C VAL A 90 -4.86 -0.16 -10.81
N ASP A 91 -5.28 0.92 -11.42
CA ASP A 91 -4.39 2.01 -11.82
C ASP A 91 -4.42 3.12 -10.76
N MET A 92 -3.24 3.50 -10.29
CA MET A 92 -3.01 4.52 -9.27
C MET A 92 -2.35 5.71 -9.95
N VAL A 93 -3.09 6.80 -10.09
CA VAL A 93 -2.64 7.98 -10.83
C VAL A 93 -3.10 9.23 -10.11
N ASP A 94 -2.18 10.17 -9.96
CA ASP A 94 -2.36 11.40 -9.19
C ASP A 94 -2.89 11.12 -7.77
N PHE A 95 -4.14 11.47 -7.47
CA PHE A 95 -4.79 11.16 -6.19
C PHE A 95 -6.06 10.34 -6.40
N ALA A 96 -6.01 9.36 -7.30
CA ALA A 96 -7.17 8.54 -7.65
C ALA A 96 -6.83 7.08 -7.95
N TYR A 97 -7.84 6.23 -7.77
CA TYR A 97 -7.85 4.85 -8.23
C TYR A 97 -8.78 4.69 -9.43
N THR A 98 -8.27 4.10 -10.51
CA THR A 98 -9.09 3.59 -11.61
C THR A 98 -9.14 2.07 -11.53
N MET A 99 -10.31 1.55 -11.17
CA MET A 99 -10.61 0.12 -11.00
C MET A 99 -12.13 -0.10 -11.11
N PRO A 100 -12.61 -1.35 -11.30
CA PRO A 100 -14.04 -1.65 -11.30
C PRO A 100 -14.75 -1.22 -10.00
N ASP A 101 -16.02 -0.82 -10.12
CA ASP A 101 -16.88 -0.54 -8.96
C ASP A 101 -17.44 -1.83 -8.34
N GLU A 102 -17.62 -2.87 -9.16
CA GLU A 102 -18.09 -4.19 -8.74
C GLU A 102 -16.98 -5.22 -9.00
N ILE A 103 -16.67 -6.04 -8.00
CA ILE A 103 -15.63 -7.07 -8.05
C ILE A 103 -16.23 -8.41 -7.64
N PRO A 104 -15.99 -9.52 -8.34
CA PRO A 104 -16.46 -10.83 -7.90
C PRO A 104 -15.83 -11.24 -6.55
N ALA A 105 -16.52 -12.05 -5.77
CA ALA A 105 -15.99 -12.57 -4.52
C ALA A 105 -15.00 -13.72 -4.76
N GLY A 106 -14.20 -14.01 -3.72
CA GLY A 106 -13.27 -15.13 -3.70
C GLY A 106 -11.90 -14.84 -4.32
N PRO A 107 -11.06 -15.87 -4.51
CA PRO A 107 -9.67 -15.72 -4.90
C PRO A 107 -9.51 -15.05 -6.27
N GLN A 108 -8.72 -13.98 -6.31
CA GLN A 108 -8.42 -13.19 -7.49
C GLN A 108 -6.99 -12.68 -7.46
N LEU A 109 -6.37 -12.59 -8.62
CA LEU A 109 -5.11 -11.89 -8.79
C LEU A 109 -5.38 -10.44 -9.20
N TRP A 110 -4.91 -9.50 -8.39
CA TRP A 110 -5.04 -8.07 -8.68
C TRP A 110 -3.71 -7.53 -9.18
N GLU A 111 -3.74 -6.78 -10.27
CA GLU A 111 -2.61 -5.98 -10.75
C GLU A 111 -2.72 -4.55 -10.23
N PHE A 112 -1.64 -4.08 -9.62
CA PHE A 112 -1.47 -2.68 -9.23
C PHE A 112 -0.44 -2.02 -10.13
N THR A 113 -0.79 -0.90 -10.73
CA THR A 113 0.14 -0.05 -11.48
C THR A 113 0.13 1.35 -10.92
N ASN A 114 1.30 1.89 -10.59
CA ASN A 114 1.44 3.30 -10.25
C ASN A 114 1.89 4.10 -11.48
N ASN A 115 0.94 4.79 -12.09
CA ASN A 115 1.18 5.72 -13.20
C ASN A 115 1.22 7.19 -12.76
N GLY A 116 1.13 7.46 -11.45
CA GLY A 116 1.21 8.79 -10.86
C GLY A 116 2.65 9.30 -10.72
N GLU A 117 2.77 10.50 -10.15
CA GLU A 117 4.06 11.15 -9.88
C GLU A 117 4.55 10.97 -8.42
N GLN A 118 3.75 10.31 -7.57
CA GLN A 118 4.06 10.05 -6.17
C GLN A 118 3.93 8.55 -5.85
N TRP A 119 4.42 8.11 -4.68
CA TRP A 119 4.11 6.77 -4.18
C TRP A 119 2.64 6.63 -3.87
N HIS A 120 2.10 5.46 -4.18
CA HIS A 120 0.75 5.10 -3.78
C HIS A 120 0.75 3.74 -3.11
N MET A 121 -0.17 3.59 -2.18
CA MET A 121 -0.49 2.34 -1.50
C MET A 121 -2.00 2.23 -1.41
N MET A 122 -2.53 1.03 -1.26
CA MET A 122 -3.95 0.82 -1.02
C MET A 122 -4.13 0.04 0.29
N PHE A 123 -4.90 0.58 1.23
CA PHE A 123 -5.58 -0.28 2.20
C PHE A 123 -6.98 -0.61 1.69
N VAL A 124 -7.56 -1.67 2.26
CA VAL A 124 -8.95 -2.07 2.03
C VAL A 124 -9.64 -2.19 3.39
N VAL A 125 -10.79 -1.54 3.57
CA VAL A 125 -11.62 -1.69 4.77
C VAL A 125 -13.01 -2.20 4.40
N ASP A 126 -13.49 -3.16 5.16
CA ASP A 126 -14.87 -3.66 5.16
C ASP A 126 -15.73 -2.73 6.00
N LEU A 127 -16.80 -2.18 5.41
CA LEU A 127 -17.65 -1.19 6.06
C LEU A 127 -18.85 -1.85 6.72
N GLN A 128 -19.13 -1.49 7.98
CA GLN A 128 -20.38 -1.88 8.63
C GLN A 128 -21.57 -1.19 7.94
N GLU A 129 -22.77 -1.75 8.12
CA GLU A 129 -24.00 -1.21 7.53
C GLU A 129 -24.19 0.28 7.87
N GLY A 130 -24.25 1.12 6.84
CA GLY A 130 -24.46 2.57 6.97
C GLY A 130 -23.20 3.40 7.19
N ALA A 131 -22.02 2.78 7.31
CA ALA A 131 -20.73 3.48 7.35
C ALA A 131 -20.30 3.94 5.94
N GLY A 132 -19.44 4.95 5.87
CA GLY A 132 -18.90 5.46 4.61
C GLY A 132 -17.52 6.09 4.72
N ALA A 133 -17.06 6.68 3.60
CA ALA A 133 -15.74 7.29 3.50
C ALA A 133 -15.46 8.37 4.56
N GLU A 134 -16.48 9.16 4.94
CA GLU A 134 -16.34 10.18 5.98
C GLU A 134 -16.02 9.57 7.35
N ASP A 135 -16.60 8.41 7.68
CA ASP A 135 -16.28 7.69 8.92
C ASP A 135 -14.83 7.21 8.90
N VAL A 136 -14.38 6.64 7.76
CA VAL A 136 -13.00 6.19 7.62
C VAL A 136 -12.02 7.35 7.76
N MET A 137 -12.28 8.49 7.11
CA MET A 137 -11.44 9.69 7.27
C MET A 137 -11.43 10.21 8.71
N ALA A 138 -12.58 10.20 9.40
CA ALA A 138 -12.64 10.67 10.78
C ALA A 138 -11.80 9.81 11.73
N PHE A 139 -11.73 8.50 11.50
CA PHE A 139 -10.94 7.57 12.33
C PHE A 139 -9.46 7.47 11.94
N LEU A 140 -9.13 7.66 10.65
CA LEU A 140 -7.74 7.56 10.15
C LEU A 140 -7.01 8.92 10.07
N GLY A 141 -7.72 10.03 10.28
CA GLY A 141 -7.15 11.37 10.36
C GLY A 141 -6.39 11.63 11.68
N ASP A 142 -6.47 12.87 12.19
CA ASP A 142 -5.81 13.23 13.46
C ASP A 142 -6.34 12.36 14.63
N PRO A 143 -5.49 11.56 15.31
CA PRO A 143 -5.90 10.73 16.44
C PRO A 143 -6.53 11.52 17.59
N ALA A 144 -6.19 12.81 17.74
CA ALA A 144 -6.81 13.68 18.75
C ALA A 144 -8.26 14.07 18.41
N MET A 145 -8.66 13.90 17.15
CA MET A 145 -9.99 14.23 16.62
C MET A 145 -10.82 12.99 16.30
N ALA A 146 -10.24 11.78 16.42
CA ALA A 146 -10.92 10.54 16.16
C ALA A 146 -12.16 10.35 17.06
N PRO A 147 -13.28 9.85 16.52
CA PRO A 147 -14.48 9.58 17.32
C PRO A 147 -14.20 8.57 18.45
N ALA A 148 -14.95 8.69 19.55
CA ALA A 148 -14.87 7.74 20.64
C ALA A 148 -15.55 6.41 20.30
N GLY A 149 -14.91 5.30 20.67
CA GLY A 149 -15.43 3.94 20.42
C GLY A 149 -14.67 3.22 19.31
N PRO A 150 -15.06 1.97 18.98
CA PRO A 150 -14.48 1.26 17.85
C PRO A 150 -14.90 1.90 16.52
N PRO A 151 -14.05 1.83 15.47
CA PRO A 151 -14.43 2.27 14.13
C PRO A 151 -15.59 1.42 13.58
N PRO A 152 -16.47 2.00 12.74
CA PRO A 152 -17.56 1.27 12.09
C PRO A 152 -17.08 0.54 10.82
N PHE A 153 -15.84 0.04 10.85
CA PHE A 153 -15.20 -0.69 9.77
C PHE A 153 -14.09 -1.58 10.32
N GLU A 154 -13.69 -2.58 9.55
CA GLU A 154 -12.54 -3.43 9.84
C GLU A 154 -11.58 -3.41 8.65
N PHE A 155 -10.27 -3.44 8.90
CA PHE A 155 -9.31 -3.64 7.82
C PHE A 155 -9.49 -5.04 7.25
N ALA A 156 -9.71 -5.14 5.94
CA ALA A 156 -9.82 -6.42 5.28
C ALA A 156 -8.48 -7.17 5.43
N PRO A 157 -8.48 -8.37 6.02
CA PRO A 157 -7.25 -9.12 6.22
C PRO A 157 -6.63 -9.46 4.88
N ASP A 158 -5.31 -9.39 4.81
CA ASP A 158 -4.51 -9.75 3.63
C ASP A 158 -4.89 -9.01 2.34
N ALA A 159 -5.48 -7.82 2.46
CA ALA A 159 -5.93 -7.02 1.34
C ALA A 159 -5.22 -5.67 1.30
N GLY A 160 -4.97 -5.19 0.08
CA GLY A 160 -4.24 -3.96 -0.18
C GLY A 160 -2.80 -4.20 -0.63
N ILE A 161 -2.09 -3.10 -0.89
CA ILE A 161 -0.71 -3.09 -1.34
C ILE A 161 0.07 -2.06 -0.53
N PRO A 162 1.31 -2.35 -0.07
CA PRO A 162 2.17 -1.35 0.51
C PRO A 162 2.55 -0.26 -0.50
N PRO A 163 3.22 0.83 -0.06
CA PRO A 163 3.68 1.88 -0.97
C PRO A 163 4.52 1.33 -2.12
N ILE A 164 4.09 1.58 -3.36
CA ILE A 164 4.86 1.33 -4.57
C ILE A 164 5.18 2.63 -5.29
N GLY A 165 6.37 2.69 -5.89
CA GLY A 165 6.94 3.87 -6.53
C GLY A 165 6.37 4.19 -7.91
N VAL A 166 6.80 5.33 -8.42
CA VAL A 166 6.44 5.82 -9.75
C VAL A 166 6.86 4.80 -10.81
N GLY A 167 5.89 4.37 -11.63
CA GLY A 167 6.09 3.39 -12.70
C GLY A 167 6.20 1.94 -12.23
N GLU A 168 6.00 1.67 -10.94
CA GLU A 168 6.07 0.33 -10.39
C GLU A 168 4.77 -0.45 -10.56
N ARG A 169 4.92 -1.78 -10.62
CA ARG A 169 3.83 -2.72 -10.80
C ARG A 169 4.02 -3.95 -9.92
N ALA A 170 2.92 -4.44 -9.37
CA ALA A 170 2.91 -5.67 -8.60
C ALA A 170 1.57 -6.38 -8.75
N TRP A 171 1.58 -7.69 -8.48
CA TRP A 171 0.38 -8.51 -8.44
C TRP A 171 0.27 -9.20 -7.08
N LEU A 172 -0.91 -9.13 -6.49
CA LEU A 172 -1.21 -9.74 -5.19
C LEU A 172 -2.50 -10.55 -5.29
N GLU A 173 -2.54 -11.68 -4.59
CA GLU A 173 -3.73 -12.50 -4.48
C GLU A 173 -4.61 -12.00 -3.33
N PHE A 174 -5.87 -11.71 -3.62
CA PHE A 174 -6.88 -11.38 -2.62
C PHE A 174 -8.05 -12.35 -2.68
N SER A 175 -8.74 -12.50 -1.56
CA SER A 175 -9.99 -13.26 -1.48
C SER A 175 -10.97 -12.53 -0.59
N LEU A 176 -11.70 -11.57 -1.17
CA LEU A 176 -12.70 -10.78 -0.46
C LEU A 176 -14.06 -11.51 -0.44
N ALA A 177 -14.78 -11.36 0.68
CA ALA A 177 -16.16 -11.83 0.80
C ALA A 177 -17.11 -10.80 0.16
N PRO A 178 -18.34 -11.19 -0.22
CA PRO A 178 -19.34 -10.22 -0.66
C PRO A 178 -19.60 -9.14 0.40
N GLY A 179 -19.64 -7.87 0.00
CA GLY A 179 -19.75 -6.75 0.93
C GLY A 179 -19.45 -5.39 0.30
N GLU A 180 -19.54 -4.33 1.11
CA GLU A 180 -19.21 -2.96 0.74
C GLU A 180 -17.86 -2.59 1.34
N TYR A 181 -16.93 -2.17 0.49
CA TYR A 181 -15.56 -1.85 0.87
C TYR A 181 -15.22 -0.40 0.52
N LEU A 182 -14.32 0.17 1.29
CA LEU A 182 -13.58 1.38 0.89
C LEU A 182 -12.11 1.01 0.68
N VAL A 183 -11.56 1.45 -0.43
CA VAL A 183 -10.11 1.46 -0.67
C VAL A 183 -9.57 2.88 -0.52
N GLY A 184 -8.37 3.04 0.03
CA GLY A 184 -7.80 4.38 0.32
C GLY A 184 -6.28 4.42 0.35
N CYS A 185 -5.71 5.59 0.05
CA CYS A 185 -4.27 5.87 0.17
C CYS A 185 -3.98 6.91 1.27
N PRO A 186 -3.46 6.51 2.44
CA PRO A 186 -3.24 7.43 3.56
C PRO A 186 -1.89 8.17 3.48
N ILE A 187 -1.08 7.93 2.45
CA ILE A 187 0.25 8.53 2.31
C ILE A 187 0.10 10.06 2.25
N PRO A 188 0.91 10.84 3.00
CA PRO A 188 0.91 12.30 2.88
C PRO A 188 1.45 12.75 1.52
N ASP A 189 0.93 13.86 0.99
CA ASP A 189 1.46 14.49 -0.22
C ASP A 189 2.93 14.88 -0.01
N VAL A 190 3.81 14.07 -0.60
CA VAL A 190 5.25 14.20 -0.42
C VAL A 190 5.77 15.44 -1.17
N ALA A 191 5.11 15.83 -2.27
CA ALA A 191 5.46 17.07 -2.97
C ALA A 191 5.16 18.29 -2.09
N ALA A 192 4.03 18.30 -1.38
CA ALA A 192 3.70 19.32 -0.40
C ALA A 192 4.72 19.37 0.75
N ILE A 193 5.17 18.20 1.27
CA ILE A 193 6.24 18.13 2.27
C ILE A 193 7.52 18.81 1.76
N PHE A 194 7.96 18.48 0.53
CA PHE A 194 9.17 19.07 -0.04
C PHE A 194 9.03 20.57 -0.33
N ALA A 195 7.82 21.05 -0.61
CA ALA A 195 7.51 22.46 -0.78
C ALA A 195 7.40 23.23 0.54
N GLY A 196 7.38 22.54 1.69
CA GLY A 196 7.13 23.15 3.00
C GLY A 196 5.67 23.57 3.20
N GLU A 197 4.77 22.92 2.48
CA GLU A 197 3.32 23.13 2.54
C GLU A 197 2.67 22.13 3.51
N MET A 198 1.37 22.31 3.78
CA MET A 198 0.62 21.38 4.61
C MET A 198 0.47 20.03 3.88
N PRO A 199 0.96 18.92 4.42
CA PRO A 199 1.00 17.66 3.71
C PRO A 199 -0.27 16.86 3.94
N LEU A 200 -1.35 17.27 3.25
CA LEU A 200 -2.60 16.51 3.26
C LEU A 200 -2.34 15.07 2.80
N SER A 201 -3.04 14.11 3.38
CA SER A 201 -3.05 12.72 2.90
C SER A 201 -3.63 12.65 1.49
N HIS A 202 -3.23 11.64 0.71
CA HIS A 202 -3.82 11.41 -0.61
C HIS A 202 -5.33 11.17 -0.49
N MET A 203 -5.83 10.57 0.60
CA MET A 203 -7.26 10.51 0.92
C MET A 203 -7.93 11.89 1.02
N GLU A 204 -7.29 12.86 1.67
CA GLU A 204 -7.81 14.24 1.77
C GLU A 204 -7.81 14.96 0.41
N HIS A 205 -6.97 14.53 -0.54
CA HIS A 205 -7.06 14.92 -1.95
C HIS A 205 -8.15 14.17 -2.75
N GLY A 206 -8.74 13.12 -2.16
CA GLY A 206 -9.81 12.32 -2.76
C GLY A 206 -9.38 10.91 -3.18
N MET A 207 -8.18 10.43 -2.83
CA MET A 207 -7.68 9.10 -3.19
C MET A 207 -8.32 7.98 -2.35
N MET A 208 -9.62 7.85 -2.53
CA MET A 208 -10.46 6.79 -1.97
C MET A 208 -11.51 6.38 -2.99
N LYS A 209 -11.99 5.14 -2.88
CA LYS A 209 -13.05 4.64 -3.74
C LYS A 209 -13.89 3.61 -2.99
N MET A 210 -15.21 3.71 -3.13
CA MET A 210 -16.14 2.67 -2.70
C MET A 210 -16.15 1.54 -3.74
N VAL A 211 -16.16 0.30 -3.27
CA VAL A 211 -16.14 -0.89 -4.12
C VAL A 211 -17.11 -1.92 -3.53
N THR A 212 -17.95 -2.52 -4.37
CA THR A 212 -18.85 -3.60 -3.97
C THR A 212 -18.25 -4.93 -4.39
N VAL A 213 -18.13 -5.88 -3.46
CA VAL A 213 -17.80 -7.26 -3.78
C VAL A 213 -19.10 -8.07 -3.92
N VAL A 214 -19.30 -8.69 -5.07
CA VAL A 214 -20.52 -9.42 -5.45
C VAL A 214 -20.29 -10.93 -5.51
N GLU A 215 -21.34 -11.73 -5.37
CA GLU A 215 -21.27 -13.21 -5.47
C GLU A 215 -20.85 -13.73 -6.86
#